data_AF-A0A1Z9RP52-F1
#
_entry.id   AF-A0A1Z9RP52-F1
#
_cell.length_a   1.000
_cell.length_b   1.000
_cell.length_c   1.000
_cell.angle_alpha   90.00
_cell.angle_beta   90.00
_cell.angle_gamma   90.00
#
_symmetry.space_group_name_H-M   'P 1'
#
loop_
_entity.id
_entity.type
_entity.pdbx_description
1 polymer ?
#
loop_
_entity_poly.entity_id
_entity_poly.type
_entity_poly.pdbx_seq_one_letter_code
_entity_poly.pdbx_strand_id
1 'polypeptide(L)' 'MDKKAKDNLSSFEKDLEKMETLLQEIESGDHALEDNIEKFKLGMELSKKCKKALEEAQQKIKKIIDGK' A
#
# COMPACT_ATOMS: atom_id res chain seq x y z
N MET A 1 -10.06 7.43 20.60
CA MET A 1 -8.74 7.52 19.91
C MET A 1 -8.77 6.84 18.53
N ASP A 2 -9.93 6.77 17.86
CA ASP A 2 -10.22 5.70 16.89
C ASP A 2 -10.16 6.16 15.43
N LYS A 3 -10.16 7.48 15.21
CA LYS A 3 -10.28 8.06 13.87
C LYS A 3 -9.00 7.94 13.05
N LYS A 4 -7.82 8.05 13.69
CA LYS A 4 -6.52 7.98 13.00
C LYS A 4 -6.17 6.55 12.56
N ALA A 5 -6.58 5.53 13.30
CA ALA A 5 -6.35 4.13 12.92
C ALA A 5 -7.23 3.73 11.72
N LYS A 6 -8.49 4.17 11.71
CA LYS A 6 -9.43 3.91 10.62
C LYS A 6 -9.04 4.61 9.31
N ASP A 7 -8.47 5.81 9.40
CA ASP A 7 -7.96 6.57 8.25
C ASP A 7 -6.75 5.90 7.58
N ASN A 8 -5.79 5.42 8.38
CA ASN A 8 -4.63 4.68 7.86
C ASN A 8 -5.03 3.34 7.22
N LEU A 9 -6.01 2.64 7.79
CA LEU A 9 -6.53 1.40 7.21
C LEU A 9 -7.23 1.66 5.87
N SER A 10 -8.06 2.71 5.79
CA SER A 10 -8.71 3.09 4.53
C SER A 10 -7.70 3.54 3.47
N SER A 11 -6.62 4.23 3.86
CA SER A 11 -5.52 4.55 2.92
C SER A 11 -4.80 3.29 2.43
N PHE A 12 -4.55 2.33 3.32
CA PHE A 12 -3.94 1.06 2.97
C PHE A 12 -4.79 0.25 1.98
N GLU A 13 -6.09 0.11 2.25
CA GLU A 13 -7.02 -0.60 1.35
C GLU A 13 -7.05 0.04 -0.04
N LYS A 14 -7.10 1.38 -0.11
CA LYS A 14 -7.05 2.12 -1.38
C LYS A 14 -5.71 1.96 -2.11
N ASP A 15 -4.61 1.99 -1.39
CA ASP A 15 -3.28 1.84 -1.99
C ASP A 15 -3.07 0.40 -2.49
N LEU A 16 -3.66 -0.59 -1.82
CA LEU A 16 -3.67 -1.99 -2.24
C LEU A 16 -4.51 -2.21 -3.51
N GLU A 17 -5.73 -1.67 -3.55
CA GLU A 17 -6.63 -1.76 -4.73
C GLU A 17 -5.99 -1.12 -5.97
N LYS A 18 -5.30 0.01 -5.80
CA LYS A 18 -4.53 0.64 -6.88
C LYS A 18 -3.39 -0.25 -7.35
N MET A 19 -2.71 -0.94 -6.45
CA MET A 19 -1.61 -1.84 -6.81
C MET A 19 -2.11 -3.07 -7.58
N GLU A 20 -3.26 -3.63 -7.21
CA GLU A 20 -3.91 -4.70 -7.96
C GLU A 20 -4.32 -4.23 -9.36
N THR A 21 -4.92 -3.04 -9.47
CA THR A 21 -5.30 -2.46 -10.77
C THR A 21 -4.09 -2.27 -11.68
N LEU A 22 -2.98 -1.74 -11.15
CA LEU A 22 -1.74 -1.57 -11.91
C LEU A 22 -1.17 -2.90 -12.39
N LEU A 23 -1.23 -3.95 -11.56
CA LEU A 23 -0.79 -5.29 -11.97
C LEU A 23 -1.65 -5.82 -13.11
N GLN A 24 -2.98 -5.68 -13.03
CA GLN A 24 -3.87 -6.09 -14.12
C GLN A 24 -3.60 -5.33 -15.42
N GLU A 25 -3.32 -4.03 -15.35
CA GLU A 25 -2.95 -3.23 -16.51
C GLU A 25 -1.62 -3.70 -17.12
N ILE A 26 -0.60 -3.95 -16.30
CA ILE A 26 0.72 -4.45 -16.76
C ILE A 26 0.57 -5.83 -17.40
N GLU A 27 -0.21 -6.74 -16.80
CA GLU A 27 -0.44 -8.09 -17.32
C GLU A 27 -1.27 -8.11 -18.60
N SER A 28 -2.12 -7.11 -18.83
CA SER A 28 -2.94 -7.00 -20.05
C SER A 28 -2.09 -6.73 -21.30
N GLY A 29 -0.85 -6.23 -21.16
CA GLY A 29 0.11 -6.11 -22.25
C GLY A 29 -0.21 -5.07 -23.34
N ASP A 30 -1.25 -4.27 -23.16
CA ASP A 30 -1.76 -3.29 -24.14
C ASP A 30 -1.01 -1.94 -24.08
N HIS A 31 -0.03 -1.81 -23.18
CA HIS A 31 0.66 -0.55 -22.90
C HIS A 31 2.06 -0.48 -23.50
N ALA A 32 2.43 0.71 -23.98
CA ALA A 32 3.77 1.01 -24.44
C ALA A 32 4.79 0.77 -23.30
N LEU A 33 6.02 0.39 -23.68
CA LEU A 33 7.10 0.10 -22.72
C LEU A 33 7.32 1.24 -21.70
N GLU A 34 7.22 2.49 -22.15
CA GLU A 34 7.36 3.67 -21.29
C GLU A 34 6.27 3.74 -20.21
N ASP A 35 5.02 3.43 -20.56
CA ASP A 35 3.88 3.41 -19.64
C ASP A 35 4.04 2.29 -18.58
N ASN A 36 4.54 1.12 -19.00
CA ASN A 36 4.88 0.04 -18.08
C ASN A 36 5.99 0.42 -17.08
N ILE A 37 6.97 1.23 -17.48
CA ILE A 37 8.02 1.73 -16.58
C ILE A 37 7.43 2.69 -15.54
N GLU A 38 6.50 3.56 -15.94
CA GLU A 38 5.82 4.47 -15.02
C GLU A 38 4.92 3.71 -14.03
N LYS A 39 4.13 2.75 -14.52
CA LYS A 39 3.30 1.87 -13.69
C LYS A 39 4.12 1.06 -12.70
N PHE A 40 5.29 0.56 -13.13
CA PHE A 40 6.21 -0.15 -12.24
C PHE A 40 6.75 0.76 -11.12
N LYS A 41 7.16 2.00 -11.43
CA LYS A 41 7.59 2.98 -10.41
C LYS A 41 6.48 3.27 -9.41
N LEU A 42 5.26 3.46 -9.91
CA LEU A 42 4.09 3.69 -9.06
C LEU A 42 3.81 2.49 -8.15
N GLY A 43 3.89 1.27 -8.69
CA GLY A 43 3.79 0.03 -7.91
C GLY A 43 4.85 -0.09 -6.81
N MET A 44 6.10 0.30 -7.08
CA MET A 44 7.15 0.33 -6.06
C MET A 44 6.85 1.34 -4.94
N GLU A 45 6.32 2.51 -5.28
CA GLU A 45 5.93 3.54 -4.31
C GLU A 45 4.77 3.07 -3.43
N LEU A 46 3.75 2.46 -4.03
CA LEU A 46 2.61 1.87 -3.32
C LEU A 46 3.06 0.75 -2.38
N SER A 47 3.94 -0.16 -2.86
CA SER A 47 4.51 -1.24 -2.06
C SER A 47 5.22 -0.72 -0.81
N LYS A 48 6.01 0.36 -0.94
CA LYS A 48 6.67 1.02 0.21
C LYS A 48 5.65 1.60 1.20
N LYS A 49 4.58 2.24 0.72
CA LYS A 49 3.53 2.79 1.57
C LYS A 49 2.80 1.70 2.34
N CYS A 50 2.41 0.63 1.66
CA CYS A 50 1.76 -0.52 2.28
C CYS A 50 2.64 -1.15 3.37
N LYS A 51 3.93 -1.35 3.08
CA LYS A 51 4.89 -1.87 4.06
C LYS A 51 4.98 -0.96 5.29
N LYS A 52 5.09 0.35 5.11
CA LYS A 52 5.15 1.32 6.21
C LYS A 52 3.89 1.29 7.06
N ALA A 53 2.71 1.23 6.45
CA ALA A 53 1.44 1.15 7.16
C ALA A 53 1.35 -0.13 8.02
N LEU A 54 1.82 -1.26 7.50
CA LEU A 54 1.92 -2.52 8.24
C LEU A 54 2.92 -2.41 9.41
N GLU A 55 4.09 -1.82 9.20
CA GLU A 55 5.07 -1.60 10.27
C GLU A 55 4.50 -0.71 11.40
N GLU A 56 3.78 0.35 11.06
CA GLU A 56 3.11 1.21 12.04
C GLU A 56 2.01 0.47 12.81
N ALA A 57 1.26 -0.40 12.14
CA ALA A 57 0.26 -1.25 12.78
C ALA A 57 0.91 -2.25 13.74
N GLN A 58 1.98 -2.92 13.31
CA GLN A 58 2.75 -3.85 14.13
C GLN A 58 3.35 -3.16 15.36
N GLN A 59 3.90 -1.95 15.21
CA GLN A 59 4.40 -1.16 16.34
C GLN A 59 3.31 -0.81 17.35
N LYS A 60 2.11 -0.43 16.87
CA LYS A 60 0.97 -0.16 17.76
C LYS A 60 0.56 -1.41 18.53
N ILE A 61 0.46 -2.55 17.85
CA ILE A 61 0.17 -3.85 18.48
C ILE A 61 1.22 -4.20 19.52
N LYS A 62 2.51 -4.04 19.19
CA LYS A 62 3.61 -4.31 20.11
C LYS A 62 3.51 -3.47 21.38
N LYS A 63 3.17 -2.18 21.28
CA LYS A 63 2.98 -1.31 22.45
C LYS A 63 1.84 -1.80 23.36
N ILE A 64 0.73 -2.24 22.76
CA ILE A 64 -0.41 -2.78 23.50
C ILE A 64 -0.03 -4.08 24.24
N ILE A 65 0.74 -4.96 23.59
CA ILE A 65 1.18 -6.24 24.16
C ILE A 65 2.24 -6.04 25.26
N ASP A 66 3.16 -5.08 25.09
CA ASP A 66 4.27 -4.82 26.02
C ASP A 66 3.84 -4.11 27.32
N GLY A 67 2.57 -3.74 27.46
CA GLY A 67 2.01 -3.26 28.73
C GLY A 67 2.60 -1.94 29.26
N LYS A 68 2.90 -0.98 28.38
CA LYS A 68 3.09 0.44 28.72
C LYS A 68 1.97 1.31 28.14
#